data_AF-A0AAV4KMT0-F1
#
_entry.id   AF-A0AAV4KMT0-F1
#
_cell.length_a   1.000
_cell.length_b   1.000
_cell.length_c   1.000
_cell.angle_alpha   90.00
_cell.angle_beta   90.00
_cell.angle_gamma   90.00
#
_symmetry.space_group_name_H-M   'P 1'
#
loop_
_entity.id
_entity.type
_entity.pdbx_description
1 polymer ?
#
loop_
_entity_poly.entity_id
_entity_poly.type
_entity_poly.pdbx_seq_one_letter_code
_entity_poly.pdbx_strand_id
1 'polypeptide(L)'
;MDSGEQTPRATGMRRCAAEFADGVTARTRLPLDYGVASLGVVDRIIDGLRRGGARRQDVDGPLLGLGAYVGEVLVRQAGAEWVDLAPGHPLRPVFGHPVAVRMPDGRLWNPLGRTVNRFEIGPQESLRTYFLTLHGRRPVRPVRRDCPSDGRATSLC
;
A
#
# COMPACT_ATOMS: atom_id res chain seq x y z
N MET A 1 -2.23 -30.37 -6.82
CA MET A 1 -1.46 -29.21 -6.32
C MET A 1 -2.45 -28.07 -6.25
N ASP A 2 -3.02 -27.89 -5.07
CA ASP A 2 -4.01 -26.84 -4.78
C ASP A 2 -3.25 -25.52 -4.63
N SER A 3 -2.88 -24.91 -5.76
CA SER A 3 -2.41 -23.53 -5.79
C SER A 3 -3.62 -22.61 -5.59
N GLY A 4 -4.26 -22.74 -4.43
CA GLY A 4 -5.37 -21.90 -4.04
C GLY A 4 -4.92 -20.45 -4.15
N GLU A 5 -5.56 -19.71 -5.04
CA GLU A 5 -5.33 -18.30 -5.30
C GLU A 5 -5.44 -17.55 -3.97
N GLN A 6 -4.28 -17.39 -3.32
CA GLN A 6 -4.21 -17.00 -1.93
C GLN A 6 -4.46 -15.50 -1.90
N THR A 7 -5.75 -15.18 -1.81
CA THR A 7 -6.23 -13.82 -1.84
C THR A 7 -5.51 -13.04 -0.73
N PRO A 8 -4.73 -11.99 -1.06
CA PRO A 8 -3.95 -11.28 -0.06
C PRO A 8 -4.89 -10.69 0.99
N ARG A 9 -4.49 -10.78 2.26
CA ARG A 9 -5.20 -10.21 3.42
C ARG A 9 -4.28 -9.25 4.15
N ALA A 10 -4.85 -8.21 4.74
CA ALA A 10 -4.13 -7.16 5.45
C ALA A 10 -3.20 -7.73 6.52
N THR A 11 -3.66 -8.72 7.28
CA THR A 11 -2.90 -9.39 8.36
C THR A 11 -1.65 -10.12 7.86
N GLY A 12 -1.63 -10.57 6.60
CA GLY A 12 -0.49 -11.27 5.99
C GLY A 12 0.54 -10.35 5.34
N MET A 13 0.21 -9.08 5.08
CA MET A 13 1.06 -8.20 4.27
C MET A 13 2.40 -7.87 4.94
N ARG A 14 2.41 -7.67 6.26
CA ARG A 14 3.67 -7.47 7.00
C ARG A 14 4.62 -8.65 6.84
N ARG A 15 4.10 -9.88 6.94
CA ARG A 15 4.91 -11.10 6.80
C ARG A 15 5.42 -11.24 5.37
N CYS A 16 4.55 -11.03 4.38
CA CYS A 16 4.91 -11.06 2.97
C CYS A 16 6.05 -10.07 2.64
N ALA A 17 5.97 -8.85 3.18
CA ALA A 17 7.01 -7.84 3.03
C ALA A 17 8.35 -8.25 3.67
N ALA A 18 8.33 -8.88 4.84
CA ALA A 18 9.53 -9.37 5.53
C ALA A 18 10.19 -10.50 4.75
N GLU A 19 9.42 -11.52 4.37
CA GLU A 19 9.91 -12.66 3.58
C GLU A 19 10.55 -12.19 2.26
N PHE A 20 9.94 -11.19 1.60
CA PHE A 20 10.51 -10.58 0.41
C PHE A 20 11.83 -9.85 0.70
N ALA A 21 11.85 -8.96 1.70
CA ALA A 21 13.03 -8.17 2.05
C ALA A 21 14.22 -9.06 2.43
N ASP A 22 13.97 -10.10 3.23
CA ASP A 22 14.98 -11.09 3.63
C ASP A 22 15.51 -11.85 2.42
N GLY A 23 14.61 -12.31 1.53
CA GLY A 23 14.99 -13.02 0.31
C GLY A 23 15.86 -12.19 -0.64
N VAL A 24 15.55 -10.90 -0.81
CA VAL A 24 16.35 -9.99 -1.64
C VAL A 24 17.68 -9.67 -0.98
N THR A 25 17.68 -9.34 0.32
CA THR A 25 18.89 -8.96 1.06
C THR A 25 19.91 -10.11 1.09
N ALA A 26 19.43 -11.34 1.31
CA ALA A 26 20.27 -12.54 1.30
C ALA A 26 20.95 -12.79 -0.06
N ARG A 27 20.29 -12.42 -1.17
CA ARG A 27 20.78 -12.68 -2.54
C ARG A 27 21.61 -11.54 -3.12
N THR A 28 21.33 -10.30 -2.76
CA THR A 28 21.83 -9.12 -3.50
C THR A 28 22.45 -8.02 -2.64
N ARG A 29 22.42 -8.15 -1.30
CA ARG A 29 22.87 -7.12 -0.33
C ARG A 29 22.25 -5.73 -0.55
N LEU A 30 21.11 -5.65 -1.23
CA LEU A 30 20.38 -4.39 -1.42
C LEU A 30 19.73 -3.97 -0.09
N PRO A 31 19.87 -2.69 0.34
CA PRO A 31 19.32 -2.24 1.61
C PRO A 31 17.81 -2.03 1.49
N LEU A 32 17.04 -3.00 1.97
CA LEU A 32 15.59 -2.93 2.16
C LEU A 32 15.27 -2.76 3.65
N ASP A 33 15.55 -1.57 4.17
CA ASP A 33 15.49 -1.20 5.59
C ASP A 33 14.16 -0.59 6.06
N TYR A 34 13.14 -0.64 5.21
CA TYR A 34 11.84 0.01 5.38
C TYR A 34 11.89 1.55 5.52
N GLY A 35 13.01 2.19 5.15
CA GLY A 35 13.14 3.63 5.06
C GLY A 35 12.59 4.18 3.74
N VAL A 36 12.28 5.48 3.69
CA VAL A 36 11.81 6.14 2.45
C VAL A 36 12.83 6.04 1.31
N ALA A 37 14.13 6.07 1.64
CA ALA A 37 15.21 5.92 0.66
C ALA A 37 15.18 4.55 -0.05
N SER A 38 14.76 3.49 0.65
CA SER A 38 14.66 2.13 0.09
C SER A 38 13.64 2.04 -1.05
N LEU A 39 12.65 2.93 -1.13
CA LEU A 39 11.70 2.96 -2.25
C LEU A 39 12.39 3.21 -3.60
N GLY A 40 13.50 3.95 -3.62
CA GLY A 40 14.33 4.11 -4.82
C GLY A 40 15.13 2.85 -5.18
N VAL A 41 15.39 1.97 -4.21
CA VAL A 41 15.95 0.63 -4.47
C VAL A 41 14.87 -0.26 -5.08
N VAL A 42 13.65 -0.25 -4.54
CA VAL A 42 12.49 -0.96 -5.08
C VAL A 42 12.20 -0.54 -6.53
N ASP A 43 12.19 0.75 -6.83
CA ASP A 43 12.05 1.27 -8.21
C ASP A 43 13.11 0.64 -9.16
N ARG A 44 14.38 0.55 -8.72
CA ARG A 44 15.47 -0.05 -9.50
C ARG A 44 15.35 -1.56 -9.67
N ILE A 45 14.84 -2.27 -8.67
CA ILE A 45 14.56 -3.72 -8.76
C ILE A 45 13.50 -3.94 -9.85
N ILE A 46 12.43 -3.14 -9.86
CA ILE A 46 11.37 -3.23 -10.87
C ILE A 46 11.92 -2.91 -12.27
N ASP A 47 12.78 -1.90 -12.40
CA ASP A 47 13.45 -1.60 -13.67
C ASP A 47 14.37 -2.74 -14.13
N GLY A 48 14.97 -3.50 -13.20
CA GLY A 48 15.71 -4.72 -13.49
C GLY A 48 14.81 -5.81 -14.06
N LEU A 49 13.67 -6.09 -13.40
CA LEU A 49 12.69 -7.08 -13.86
C LEU A 49 12.16 -6.75 -15.27
N ARG A 50 11.83 -5.48 -15.52
CA ARG A 50 11.37 -5.00 -16.84
C ARG A 50 12.43 -5.18 -17.93
N ARG A 51 13.67 -4.77 -17.65
CA ARG A 51 14.78 -4.91 -18.61
C ARG A 51 15.15 -6.37 -18.89
N GLY A 52 14.89 -7.26 -17.94
CA GLY A 52 15.03 -8.71 -18.12
C GLY A 52 13.98 -9.34 -19.04
N GLY A 53 13.00 -8.58 -19.54
CA GLY A 53 11.96 -9.09 -20.44
C GLY A 53 10.95 -10.02 -19.78
N ALA A 54 10.89 -10.04 -18.45
CA ALA A 54 9.91 -10.85 -17.73
C ALA A 54 8.48 -10.43 -18.10
N ARG A 55 7.58 -11.39 -18.30
CA ARG A 55 6.16 -11.09 -18.48
C ARG A 55 5.52 -10.95 -17.11
N ARG A 56 4.43 -10.18 -17.03
CA ARG A 56 3.70 -9.91 -15.79
C ARG A 56 3.45 -11.17 -14.95
N GLN A 57 2.88 -12.21 -15.57
CA GLN A 57 2.56 -13.49 -14.93
C GLN A 57 3.78 -14.20 -14.33
N ASP A 58 4.97 -14.03 -14.91
CA ASP A 58 6.19 -14.68 -14.44
C ASP A 58 6.75 -13.99 -13.17
N VAL A 59 6.27 -12.77 -12.86
CA VAL A 59 6.73 -11.95 -11.73
C VAL A 59 5.60 -11.56 -10.77
N ASP A 60 4.47 -12.27 -10.79
CA ASP A 60 3.33 -11.98 -9.91
C ASP A 60 3.69 -12.05 -8.42
N GLY A 61 4.37 -13.11 -7.99
CA GLY A 61 4.86 -13.27 -6.62
C GLY A 61 5.86 -12.18 -6.20
N PRO A 62 6.92 -11.92 -6.97
CA PRO A 62 7.82 -10.80 -6.72
C PRO A 62 7.12 -9.44 -6.62
N LEU A 63 6.16 -9.13 -7.49
CA LEU A 63 5.42 -7.87 -7.46
C LEU A 63 4.50 -7.75 -6.25
N LEU A 64 3.91 -8.86 -5.80
CA LEU A 64 3.18 -8.91 -4.52
C LEU A 64 4.12 -8.58 -3.35
N GLY A 65 5.30 -9.20 -3.27
CA GLY A 65 6.29 -8.95 -2.22
C GLY A 65 6.81 -7.52 -2.22
N LEU A 66 7.14 -6.98 -3.41
CA LEU A 66 7.53 -5.58 -3.59
C LEU A 66 6.43 -4.62 -3.14
N GLY A 67 5.17 -4.87 -3.54
CA GLY A 67 4.03 -4.04 -3.15
C GLY A 67 3.75 -4.10 -1.65
N ALA A 68 3.88 -5.29 -1.04
CA ALA A 68 3.75 -5.46 0.40
C ALA A 68 4.84 -4.66 1.14
N TYR A 69 6.08 -4.70 0.65
CA TYR A 69 7.18 -3.91 1.18
C TYR A 69 6.90 -2.39 1.11
N VAL A 70 6.41 -1.89 -0.04
CA VAL A 70 6.02 -0.49 -0.21
C VAL A 70 4.94 -0.10 0.80
N GLY A 71 3.93 -0.96 0.99
CA GLY A 71 2.89 -0.70 1.99
C GLY A 71 3.42 -0.71 3.42
N GLU A 72 4.38 -1.58 3.77
CA GLU A 72 5.04 -1.52 5.08
C GLU A 72 5.88 -0.24 5.29
N VAL A 73 6.49 0.30 4.24
CA VAL A 73 7.13 1.63 4.32
C VAL A 73 6.09 2.70 4.64
N LEU A 74 4.90 2.67 4.03
CA LEU A 74 3.81 3.59 4.36
C LEU A 74 3.33 3.39 5.81
N VAL A 75 3.17 2.15 6.27
CA VAL A 75 2.76 1.88 7.65
C VAL A 75 3.76 2.47 8.65
N ARG A 76 5.05 2.22 8.45
CA ARG A 76 6.11 2.60 9.39
C ARG A 76 6.48 4.07 9.33
N GLN A 77 6.59 4.63 8.14
CA GLN A 77 7.08 6.00 7.94
C GLN A 77 5.96 7.03 7.88
N ALA A 78 4.73 6.59 7.60
CA ALA A 78 3.59 7.48 7.37
C ALA A 78 2.40 7.25 8.32
N GLY A 79 2.54 6.37 9.31
CA GLY A 79 1.47 6.06 10.28
C GLY A 79 0.25 5.44 9.63
N ALA A 80 0.42 4.82 8.46
CA ALA A 80 -0.66 4.18 7.74
C ALA A 80 -0.97 2.79 8.33
N GLU A 81 -2.08 2.20 7.94
CA GLU A 81 -2.51 0.88 8.41
C GLU A 81 -2.98 0.02 7.25
N TRP A 82 -2.58 -1.26 7.23
CA TRP A 82 -3.19 -2.23 6.31
C TRP A 82 -4.63 -2.50 6.71
N VAL A 83 -5.51 -2.52 5.71
CA VAL A 83 -6.93 -2.80 5.88
C VAL A 83 -7.44 -3.75 4.80
N ASP A 84 -8.34 -4.64 5.19
CA ASP A 84 -9.11 -5.43 4.24
C ASP A 84 -10.28 -4.60 3.71
N LEU A 85 -10.49 -4.62 2.40
CA LEU A 85 -11.65 -4.03 1.76
C LEU A 85 -12.79 -5.04 1.84
N ALA A 86 -13.91 -4.67 2.48
CA ALA A 86 -15.09 -5.54 2.56
C ALA A 86 -15.61 -5.95 1.16
N PRO A 87 -16.26 -7.12 1.01
CA PRO A 87 -16.95 -7.46 -0.23
C PRO A 87 -17.91 -6.34 -0.66
N GLY A 88 -17.94 -6.02 -1.95
CA GLY A 88 -18.78 -4.92 -2.48
C GLY A 88 -18.19 -3.52 -2.29
N HIS A 89 -17.03 -3.35 -1.64
CA HIS A 89 -16.38 -2.05 -1.55
C HIS A 89 -16.01 -1.51 -2.95
N PRO A 90 -16.37 -0.26 -3.31
CA PRO A 90 -16.27 0.26 -4.68
C PRO A 90 -14.83 0.35 -5.20
N LEU A 91 -13.83 0.39 -4.31
CA LEU A 91 -12.42 0.40 -4.69
C LEU A 91 -11.86 -0.99 -5.05
N ARG A 92 -12.53 -2.11 -4.72
CA ARG A 92 -12.00 -3.45 -5.00
C ARG A 92 -11.76 -3.71 -6.49
N PRO A 93 -12.69 -3.38 -7.42
CA PRO A 93 -12.45 -3.51 -8.85
C PRO A 93 -11.31 -2.61 -9.35
N VAL A 94 -11.18 -1.41 -8.76
CA VAL A 94 -10.14 -0.44 -9.12
C VAL A 94 -8.77 -0.91 -8.65
N PHE A 95 -8.69 -1.53 -7.47
CA PHE A 95 -7.43 -1.92 -6.86
C PHE A 95 -6.94 -3.29 -7.31
N GLY A 96 -7.82 -4.15 -7.83
CA GLY A 96 -7.49 -5.51 -8.26
C GLY A 96 -7.17 -6.47 -7.10
N HIS A 97 -7.11 -5.97 -5.87
CA HIS A 97 -6.86 -6.74 -4.64
C HIS A 97 -7.79 -6.27 -3.53
N PRO A 98 -8.17 -7.15 -2.58
CA PRO A 98 -9.03 -6.79 -1.47
C PRO A 98 -8.26 -6.18 -0.29
N VAL A 99 -7.06 -5.67 -0.51
CA VAL A 99 -6.21 -5.05 0.52
C VAL A 99 -5.80 -3.66 0.09
N ALA A 100 -5.73 -2.77 1.07
CA ALA A 100 -5.30 -1.39 0.89
C ALA A 100 -4.52 -0.92 2.12
N VAL A 101 -3.88 0.23 1.99
CA VAL A 101 -3.30 0.98 3.10
C VAL A 101 -4.16 2.21 3.36
N ARG A 102 -4.61 2.38 4.60
CA ARG A 102 -5.35 3.55 5.07
C ARG A 102 -4.39 4.52 5.71
N MET A 103 -4.32 5.74 5.18
CA MET A 103 -3.51 6.82 5.74
C MET A 103 -4.20 7.45 6.97
N PRO A 104 -3.47 8.21 7.81
CA PRO A 104 -4.06 8.91 8.96
C PRO A 104 -5.18 9.89 8.61
N ASP A 105 -5.23 10.39 7.37
CA ASP A 105 -6.31 11.23 6.85
C ASP A 105 -7.59 10.45 6.45
N GLY A 106 -7.57 9.13 6.62
CA GLY A 106 -8.66 8.21 6.30
C GLY A 106 -8.70 7.73 4.85
N ARG A 107 -7.83 8.25 3.96
CA ARG A 107 -7.82 7.85 2.54
C ARG A 107 -7.18 6.48 2.35
N LEU A 108 -7.75 5.71 1.43
CA LEU A 108 -7.29 4.38 1.04
C LEU A 108 -6.37 4.45 -0.18
N TRP A 109 -5.29 3.67 -0.14
CA TRP A 109 -4.23 3.64 -1.13
C TRP A 109 -3.84 2.20 -1.47
N ASN A 110 -3.43 1.97 -2.72
CA ASN A 110 -3.12 0.64 -3.23
C ASN A 110 -1.63 0.49 -3.58
N PRO A 111 -0.77 0.14 -2.61
CA PRO A 111 0.65 -0.07 -2.89
C PRO A 111 0.91 -1.28 -3.79
N LEU A 112 0.04 -2.30 -3.76
CA LEU A 112 0.16 -3.48 -4.63
C LEU A 112 -0.05 -3.08 -6.09
N GLY A 113 -1.20 -2.48 -6.41
CA GLY A 113 -1.50 -2.01 -7.76
C GLY A 113 -0.54 -0.92 -8.23
N ARG A 114 -0.08 -0.02 -7.36
CA ARG A 114 0.94 0.98 -7.72
C ARG A 114 2.26 0.32 -8.14
N THR A 115 2.64 -0.77 -7.49
CA THR A 115 3.83 -1.55 -7.85
C THR A 115 3.67 -2.27 -9.19
N VAL A 116 2.48 -2.80 -9.47
CA VAL A 116 2.13 -3.38 -10.76
C VAL A 116 2.19 -2.33 -11.87
N ASN A 117 1.59 -1.15 -11.66
CA ASN A 117 1.65 -0.04 -12.61
C ASN A 117 3.10 0.39 -12.87
N ARG A 118 3.95 0.42 -11.84
CA ARG A 118 5.39 0.70 -11.99
C ARG A 118 6.10 -0.33 -12.87
N PHE A 119 5.70 -1.59 -12.78
CA PHE A 119 6.21 -2.67 -13.62
C PHE A 119 5.63 -2.69 -15.03
N GLU A 120 4.39 -2.25 -15.26
CA GLU A 120 3.75 -2.33 -16.58
C GLU A 120 3.88 -1.02 -17.38
N ILE A 121 3.58 0.11 -16.75
CA ILE A 121 3.58 1.45 -17.37
C ILE A 121 5.00 2.04 -17.38
N GLY A 122 5.76 1.87 -16.29
CA GLY A 122 7.18 2.26 -16.21
C GLY A 122 7.48 3.44 -15.27
N PRO A 123 8.59 4.17 -15.47
CA PRO A 123 9.19 5.07 -14.48
C PRO A 123 8.32 6.20 -13.93
N GLN A 124 7.29 6.62 -14.66
CA GLN A 124 6.36 7.66 -14.23
C GLN A 124 5.57 7.24 -12.98
N GLU A 125 5.43 5.94 -12.75
CA GLU A 125 4.74 5.36 -11.60
C GLU A 125 5.66 5.20 -10.38
N SER A 126 6.76 5.97 -10.28
CA SER A 126 7.75 5.85 -9.21
C SER A 126 7.12 5.77 -7.82
N LEU A 127 7.61 4.80 -7.04
CA LEU A 127 7.14 4.50 -5.70
C LEU A 127 7.65 5.52 -4.69
N ARG A 128 8.86 6.04 -4.90
CA ARG A 128 9.40 7.13 -4.08
C ARG A 128 8.61 8.43 -4.28
N THR A 129 8.31 8.79 -5.52
CA THR A 129 7.47 9.98 -5.81
C THR A 129 6.07 9.80 -5.25
N TYR A 130 5.49 8.61 -5.40
CA TYR A 130 4.20 8.26 -4.83
C TYR A 130 4.17 8.55 -3.31
N PHE A 131 5.14 8.03 -2.54
CA PHE A 131 5.25 8.30 -1.10
C PHE A 131 5.27 9.81 -0.79
N LEU A 132 6.10 10.59 -1.48
CA LEU A 132 6.23 12.03 -1.25
C LEU A 132 4.92 12.79 -1.53
N THR A 133 4.16 12.38 -2.55
CA THR A 133 2.86 12.97 -2.86
C THR A 133 1.77 12.63 -1.85
N LEU A 134 1.84 11.44 -1.24
CA LEU A 134 0.92 11.03 -0.17
C LEU A 134 1.21 11.79 1.13
N HIS A 135 2.49 11.88 1.48
CA HIS A 135 2.91 12.40 2.78
C HIS A 135 3.04 13.92 2.85
N GLY A 136 3.16 14.60 1.71
CA GLY A 136 3.13 16.06 1.65
C GLY A 136 1.76 16.70 1.93
N ARG A 137 0.68 15.91 1.98
CA ARG A 137 -0.67 16.41 2.29
C ARG A 137 -0.90 16.39 3.79
N ARG A 138 -0.73 17.55 4.44
CA ARG A 138 -1.17 17.75 5.83
C ARG A 138 -2.67 17.37 5.95
N PRO A 139 -3.08 16.65 7.00
CA PRO A 139 -4.49 16.38 7.23
C PRO A 139 -5.22 17.73 7.35
N VAL A 140 -6.27 17.93 6.55
CA VAL A 140 -7.27 18.96 6.84
C VAL A 140 -7.91 18.53 8.15
N ARG A 141 -7.67 19.30 9.23
CA ARG A 141 -8.32 19.07 10.52
C ARG A 141 -9.83 19.00 10.24
N PRO A 142 -10.54 17.94 10.63
CA PRO A 142 -11.99 17.94 10.53
C PRO A 142 -12.48 19.12 11.39
N VAL A 143 -13.14 20.09 10.76
CA VAL A 143 -13.89 21.12 11.48
C VAL A 143 -14.93 20.34 12.27
N ARG A 144 -14.81 20.35 13.61
CA ARG A 144 -15.89 19.90 14.48
C ARG A 144 -17.08 20.80 14.14
N ARG A 145 -18.09 20.26 13.46
CA ARG A 145 -19.40 20.89 13.43
C ARG A 145 -19.96 20.69 14.82
N ASP A 146 -19.74 21.67 15.69
CA ASP A 146 -20.46 21.75 16.95
C ASP A 146 -21.94 21.87 16.57
N CYS A 147 -22.66 20.76 16.78
CA CYS A 147 -24.11 20.77 16.75
C CYS A 147 -24.54 21.55 17.99
N PRO A 148 -25.28 22.67 17.88
CA PRO A 148 -25.83 23.31 19.07
C PRO A 148 -26.79 22.32 19.70
N SER A 149 -26.46 21.84 20.90
CA SER A 149 -27.40 21.12 21.73
C SER A 149 -28.42 22.14 22.22
N ASP A 150 -29.54 22.28 21.51
CA ASP A 150 -30.67 23.00 22.08
C ASP A 150 -31.31 22.12 23.14
N GLY A 151 -31.09 22.53 24.38
CA GLY A 151 -31.64 21.93 25.57
C GLY A 151 -33.10 22.34 25.76
N ARG A 152 -33.88 21.37 26.23
CA ARG A 152 -35.03 21.53 27.15
C ARG A 152 -36.21 22.39 26.66
N ALA A 153 -37.29 21.69 26.37
CA ALA A 153 -38.60 22.05 26.91
C ALA A 153 -39.16 20.84 27.69
N THR A 154 -38.89 20.83 29.00
CA THR A 154 -39.74 20.18 30.00
C THR A 154 -41.05 20.97 30.11
N SER A 155 -42.20 20.30 29.97
CA SER A 155 -43.23 20.24 31.03
C SER A 155 -44.40 19.36 30.61
N LEU A 156 -44.82 18.51 31.56
CA LEU A 156 -46.17 17.95 31.66
C LEU A 156 -47.22 19.08 31.65
N CYS A 157 -48.33 18.85 30.95
CA CYS A 157 -49.71 18.76 31.46
C CYS A 157 -50.66 18.57 30.28
#